data_AF-A0A352IQJ4-F1
#
_entry.id   AF-A0A352IQJ4-F1
#
_cell.length_a   1.000
_cell.length_b   1.000
_cell.length_c   1.000
_cell.angle_alpha   90.00
_cell.angle_beta   90.00
_cell.angle_gamma   90.00
#
_symmetry.space_group_name_H-M   'P 1'
#
loop_
_entity.id
_entity.type
_entity.pdbx_description
1 polymer ?
#
loop_
_entity_poly.entity_id
_entity_poly.type
_entity_poly.pdbx_seq_one_letter_code
_entity_poly.pdbx_strand_id
1 'polypeptide(L)'
;MTTKSLGNPFDGDKSLIHAKTCGCPECKPGDSTPSISLDLKPSAGQQAVADEHLDSEAMMDRAIEGAVVRSVFGHNEHSRRAFMKMMGAGTAAAVLGSVFPMEKAKAAVKESLGKL
;
A
#
# COMPACT_ATOMS: atom_id res chain seq x y z
N MET A 1 11.78 9.54 7.71
CA MET A 1 10.31 9.53 7.42
C MET A 1 9.92 8.16 6.88
N THR A 2 9.70 7.17 7.73
CA THR A 2 9.34 5.82 7.27
C THR A 2 7.85 5.70 7.14
N THR A 3 7.39 5.95 5.93
CA THR A 3 6.00 5.92 5.51
C THR A 3 5.63 4.54 4.98
N LYS A 4 5.84 3.48 5.77
CA LYS A 4 5.46 2.11 5.33
C LYS A 4 3.95 1.98 5.03
N SER A 5 3.13 2.87 5.59
CA SER A 5 1.72 3.04 5.21
C SER A 5 1.48 3.54 3.76
N LEU A 6 2.51 4.09 3.10
CA LEU A 6 2.51 4.54 1.70
C LEU A 6 3.12 3.50 0.76
N GLY A 7 3.29 2.26 1.21
CA GLY A 7 3.65 1.14 0.34
C GLY A 7 2.64 0.93 -0.78
N ASN A 8 3.00 0.15 -1.80
CA ASN A 8 2.11 -0.15 -2.91
C ASN A 8 0.83 -0.86 -2.41
N PRO A 9 -0.37 -0.27 -2.59
CA PRO A 9 -1.60 -0.83 -2.06
C PRO A 9 -2.10 -2.07 -2.80
N PHE A 10 -1.58 -2.32 -4.00
CA PHE A 10 -1.87 -3.51 -4.80
C PHE A 10 -0.89 -4.65 -4.55
N ASP A 11 0.15 -4.43 -3.73
CA ASP A 11 1.08 -5.48 -3.32
C ASP A 11 0.51 -6.25 -2.12
N GLY A 12 0.33 -7.55 -2.30
CA GLY A 12 -0.20 -8.47 -1.30
C GLY A 12 0.79 -8.83 -0.19
N ASP A 13 2.07 -8.50 -0.32
CA ASP A 13 3.10 -8.75 0.69
C ASP A 13 3.44 -7.50 1.53
N LYS A 14 3.06 -6.31 1.05
CA LYS A 14 3.26 -5.05 1.78
C LYS A 14 2.06 -4.75 2.66
N SER A 15 2.26 -4.55 3.96
CA SER A 15 1.21 -4.07 4.86
C SER A 15 0.97 -2.57 4.71
N LEU A 16 -0.29 -2.15 4.60
CA LEU A 16 -0.70 -0.73 4.61
C LEU A 16 -1.08 -0.23 6.00
N ILE A 17 -0.97 -1.08 7.01
CA ILE A 17 -1.21 -0.73 8.41
C ILE A 17 0.08 -0.80 9.20
N HIS A 18 0.16 0.06 10.21
CA HIS A 18 1.14 -0.07 11.27
C HIS A 18 0.64 -1.12 12.26
N ALA A 19 1.22 -2.32 12.21
CA ALA A 19 0.97 -3.39 13.17
C ALA A 19 2.19 -3.57 14.08
N LYS A 20 2.04 -4.30 15.20
CA LYS A 20 3.15 -4.60 16.12
C LYS A 20 4.36 -5.25 15.43
N THR A 21 4.14 -5.93 14.30
CA THR A 21 5.18 -6.56 13.46
C THR A 21 5.51 -5.73 12.21
N CYS A 22 5.46 -4.40 12.30
CA CYS A 22 5.75 -3.53 11.15
C CYS A 22 7.25 -3.49 10.85
N GLY A 23 7.68 -4.03 9.70
CA GLY A 23 9.09 -3.98 9.27
C GLY A 23 9.51 -2.64 8.66
N CYS A 24 9.20 -1.49 9.28
CA CYS A 24 9.69 -0.19 8.81
C CYS A 24 10.96 0.23 9.55
N PRO A 25 11.93 0.85 8.85
CA PRO A 25 13.27 1.03 9.41
C PRO A 25 13.37 2.04 10.57
N GLU A 26 12.40 2.93 10.78
CA GLU A 26 12.39 3.90 11.90
C GLU A 26 11.38 3.54 13.00
N CYS A 27 10.58 2.48 12.83
CA CYS A 27 9.72 2.03 13.91
C CYS A 27 10.56 1.19 14.86
N LYS A 28 10.86 1.72 16.05
CA LYS A 28 11.37 0.93 17.17
C LYS A 28 10.22 0.07 17.72
N PRO A 29 10.18 -1.25 17.47
CA PRO A 29 9.23 -2.12 18.14
C PRO A 29 9.72 -2.33 19.57
N GLY A 30 8.82 -2.21 20.55
CA GLY A 30 9.05 -2.88 21.83
C GLY A 30 9.21 -4.39 21.57
N ASP A 31 10.25 -4.95 22.18
CA ASP A 31 10.81 -6.29 22.01
C ASP A 31 9.81 -7.46 21.81
N SER A 32 10.32 -8.48 21.11
CA SER A 32 9.89 -9.89 21.14
C SER A 32 8.65 -10.35 20.36
N THR A 33 8.83 -10.74 19.10
CA THR A 33 8.43 -12.08 18.60
C THR A 33 9.31 -12.48 17.41
N PRO A 34 9.84 -13.71 17.33
CA PRO A 34 10.61 -14.15 16.18
C PRO A 34 9.67 -14.42 15.00
N SER A 35 9.70 -13.56 13.99
CA SER A 35 9.11 -13.89 12.69
C SER A 35 9.99 -14.94 12.03
N ILE A 36 9.50 -16.19 11.94
CA ILE A 36 10.08 -17.24 11.12
C ILE A 36 10.05 -16.73 9.66
N SER A 37 11.17 -16.23 9.17
CA SER A 37 11.35 -15.89 7.76
C SER A 37 11.56 -17.18 6.99
N LEU A 38 10.48 -17.70 6.40
CA LEU A 38 10.56 -18.71 5.36
C LEU A 38 11.18 -18.02 4.13
N ASP A 39 12.36 -18.49 3.73
CA ASP A 39 13.13 -17.98 2.59
C ASP A 39 12.36 -18.26 1.28
N LEU A 40 11.41 -17.38 0.95
CA LEU A 40 10.67 -17.42 -0.30
C LEU A 40 11.35 -16.43 -1.26
N LYS A 41 12.16 -17.02 -2.14
CA LYS A 41 12.84 -16.35 -3.25
C LYS A 41 11.83 -15.46 -4.01
N PRO A 42 12.02 -14.12 -4.07
CA PRO A 42 11.07 -13.24 -4.75
C PRO A 42 11.03 -13.60 -6.24
N SER A 43 9.85 -13.98 -6.72
CA SER A 43 9.62 -14.26 -8.14
C SER A 43 9.66 -12.96 -8.94
N ALA A 44 10.31 -13.04 -10.10
CA ALA A 44 10.53 -11.96 -11.05
C ALA A 44 9.20 -11.32 -11.51
N GLY A 45 8.83 -10.25 -10.80
CA GLY A 45 7.77 -9.31 -11.15
C GLY A 45 7.82 -8.07 -10.24
N GLN A 46 8.92 -7.91 -9.50
CA GLN A 46 9.15 -6.81 -8.58
C GLN A 46 9.35 -5.54 -9.41
N GLN A 47 8.27 -4.84 -9.77
CA GLN A 47 8.34 -3.40 -9.91
C GLN A 47 8.65 -2.85 -8.51
N ALA A 48 9.93 -2.95 -8.14
CA ALA A 48 10.56 -2.01 -7.26
C ALA A 48 10.44 -0.66 -7.96
N VAL A 49 9.35 0.06 -7.70
CA VAL A 49 9.51 1.50 -7.59
C VAL A 49 10.39 1.65 -6.36
N ALA A 50 11.66 1.90 -6.67
CA ALA A 50 12.69 2.16 -5.70
C ALA A 50 12.16 3.18 -4.69
N ASP A 51 12.69 3.08 -3.47
CA ASP A 51 12.62 4.08 -2.42
C ASP A 51 13.39 5.33 -2.89
N GLU A 52 13.00 5.89 -4.04
CA GLU A 52 13.48 7.13 -4.60
C GLU A 52 12.52 8.19 -4.11
N HIS A 53 13.04 9.05 -3.23
CA HIS A 53 12.58 10.41 -2.94
C HIS A 53 11.18 10.73 -3.52
N LEU A 54 10.14 10.15 -2.92
CA LEU A 54 8.78 10.37 -3.39
C LEU A 54 8.48 11.85 -3.22
N ASP A 55 8.21 12.53 -4.33
CA ASP A 55 7.72 13.90 -4.28
C ASP A 55 6.41 13.96 -3.48
N SER A 56 6.12 15.12 -2.89
CA SER A 56 4.94 15.31 -2.03
C SER A 56 3.65 14.89 -2.75
N GLU A 57 3.55 15.17 -4.04
CA GLU A 57 2.41 14.75 -4.86
C GLU A 57 2.29 13.23 -4.99
N ALA A 58 3.42 12.53 -5.21
CA ALA A 58 3.45 11.08 -5.30
C ALA A 58 3.14 10.41 -3.95
N MET A 59 3.54 11.03 -2.85
CA MET A 59 3.16 10.59 -1.49
C MET A 59 1.65 10.75 -1.27
N MET A 60 1.05 11.85 -1.73
CA MET A 60 -0.40 12.06 -1.67
C MET A 60 -1.15 11.03 -2.52
N ASP A 61 -0.71 10.77 -3.75
CA ASP A 61 -1.33 9.76 -4.60
C ASP A 61 -1.30 8.37 -3.93
N ARG A 62 -0.17 7.99 -3.31
CA ARG A 62 -0.06 6.76 -2.53
C ARG A 62 -0.99 6.73 -1.33
N ALA A 63 -1.14 7.83 -0.62
CA ALA A 63 -2.05 7.94 0.52
C ALA A 63 -3.51 7.76 0.08
N ILE A 64 -3.90 8.38 -1.03
CA ILE A 64 -5.25 8.33 -1.60
C ILE A 64 -5.55 6.90 -2.08
N GLU A 65 -4.66 6.31 -2.87
CA GLU A 65 -4.81 4.92 -3.33
C GLU A 65 -4.89 3.95 -2.16
N GLY A 66 -4.00 4.09 -1.17
CA GLY A 66 -3.99 3.27 0.03
C GLY A 66 -5.28 3.39 0.84
N ALA A 67 -5.82 4.61 0.98
CA ALA A 67 -7.08 4.86 1.68
C ALA A 67 -8.27 4.23 0.96
N VAL A 68 -8.35 4.38 -0.36
CA VAL A 68 -9.42 3.80 -1.19
C VAL A 68 -9.37 2.27 -1.16
N VAL A 69 -8.19 1.67 -1.36
CA VAL A 69 -8.07 0.21 -1.31
C VAL A 69 -8.47 -0.29 0.08
N ARG A 70 -7.97 0.34 1.15
CA ARG A 70 -8.37 -0.05 2.51
C ARG A 70 -9.86 0.11 2.76
N SER A 71 -10.52 1.14 2.23
CA SER A 71 -11.96 1.34 2.42
C SER A 71 -12.80 0.27 1.70
N VAL A 72 -12.41 -0.14 0.49
CA VAL A 72 -13.09 -1.23 -0.26
C VAL A 72 -13.05 -2.55 0.52
N PHE A 73 -11.96 -2.84 1.22
CA PHE A 73 -11.83 -4.04 2.06
C PHE A 73 -12.33 -3.83 3.50
N GLY A 74 -12.98 -2.72 3.83
CA GLY A 74 -13.49 -2.45 5.17
C GLY A 74 -12.38 -2.39 6.23
N HIS A 75 -11.20 -1.89 5.86
CA HIS A 75 -9.96 -1.90 6.66
C HIS A 75 -9.45 -3.31 7.04
N ASN A 76 -9.97 -4.36 6.40
CA ASN A 76 -9.50 -5.72 6.57
C ASN A 76 -8.27 -5.99 5.69
N GLU A 77 -7.11 -5.78 6.29
CA GLU A 77 -5.80 -5.97 5.66
C GLU A 77 -5.54 -7.44 5.25
N HIS A 78 -6.09 -8.41 5.97
CA HIS A 78 -5.90 -9.83 5.63
C HIS A 78 -6.64 -10.18 4.33
N SER A 79 -7.91 -9.77 4.22
CA SER A 79 -8.72 -9.95 3.00
C SER A 79 -8.10 -9.24 1.80
N ARG A 80 -7.60 -8.01 1.98
CA ARG A 80 -6.86 -7.28 0.92
C ARG A 80 -5.68 -8.10 0.43
N ARG A 81 -4.78 -8.53 1.32
CA ARG A 81 -3.58 -9.29 0.92
C ARG A 81 -3.93 -10.61 0.24
N ALA A 82 -4.89 -11.36 0.78
CA ALA A 82 -5.33 -12.62 0.19
C ALA A 82 -5.87 -12.40 -1.23
N PHE A 83 -6.68 -11.36 -1.42
CA PHE A 83 -7.20 -10.97 -2.73
C PHE A 83 -6.09 -10.57 -3.70
N MET A 84 -5.16 -9.72 -3.27
CA MET A 84 -4.03 -9.27 -4.10
C MET A 84 -3.11 -10.44 -4.49
N LYS A 85 -2.86 -11.39 -3.57
CA LYS A 85 -2.08 -12.61 -3.85
C LYS A 85 -2.79 -13.54 -4.84
N MET A 86 -4.11 -13.58 -4.80
CA MET A 86 -4.91 -14.42 -5.69
C MET A 86 -5.02 -13.83 -7.11
N MET A 87 -5.32 -12.54 -7.23
CA MET A 87 -5.57 -11.89 -8.52
C MET A 87 -4.31 -11.32 -9.19
N GLY A 88 -3.26 -11.08 -8.41
CA GLY A 88 -2.10 -10.30 -8.81
C GLY A 88 -2.40 -8.79 -8.82
N ALA A 89 -1.34 -7.99 -8.66
CA ALA A 89 -1.45 -6.53 -8.52
C ALA A 89 -2.12 -5.86 -9.73
N GLY A 90 -1.79 -6.27 -10.95
CA GLY A 90 -2.32 -5.67 -12.18
C GLY A 90 -3.82 -5.90 -12.38
N THR A 91 -4.28 -7.14 -12.20
CA THR A 91 -5.70 -7.50 -12.32
C THR A 91 -6.53 -6.85 -11.21
N ALA A 92 -6.00 -6.84 -9.98
CA ALA A 92 -6.66 -6.18 -8.86
C ALA A 92 -6.82 -4.68 -9.09
N ALA A 93 -5.81 -3.99 -9.63
CA ALA A 93 -5.90 -2.58 -9.99
C ALA A 93 -6.97 -2.32 -11.07
N ALA A 94 -7.06 -3.18 -12.09
CA ALA A 94 -8.07 -3.06 -13.15
C ALA A 94 -9.51 -3.25 -12.61
N VAL A 95 -9.72 -4.25 -11.75
CA VAL A 95 -11.03 -4.51 -11.14
C VAL A 95 -11.42 -3.40 -10.17
N LEU A 96 -10.50 -2.92 -9.35
CA LEU A 96 -10.78 -1.80 -8.45
C LEU A 96 -11.04 -0.51 -9.22
N GLY A 97 -10.32 -0.29 -10.32
CA GLY A 97 -10.52 0.84 -11.23
C GLY A 97 -11.86 0.81 -11.98
N SER A 98 -12.45 -0.36 -12.19
CA SER A 98 -13.77 -0.47 -12.84
C SER A 98 -14.92 -0.09 -11.91
N VAL A 99 -14.75 -0.28 -10.60
CA VAL A 99 -15.77 0.02 -9.58
C VAL A 99 -15.56 1.42 -8.98
N PHE A 100 -14.31 1.91 -8.94
CA PHE A 100 -13.97 3.21 -8.36
C PHE A 100 -13.03 4.02 -9.26
N PRO A 101 -13.42 5.22 -9.71
CA PRO A 101 -12.60 6.05 -10.60
C PRO A 101 -11.43 6.70 -9.83
N MET A 102 -10.31 5.98 -9.72
CA MET A 102 -9.15 6.39 -8.93
C MET A 102 -8.56 7.74 -9.35
N GLU A 103 -8.44 7.98 -10.66
CA GLU A 103 -7.87 9.22 -11.19
C GLU A 103 -8.71 10.46 -10.84
N LYS A 104 -10.04 10.32 -10.80
CA LYS A 104 -10.94 11.40 -10.36
C LYS A 104 -10.79 11.66 -8.86
N ALA A 105 -10.63 10.61 -8.05
CA ALA A 105 -10.42 10.74 -6.62
C ALA A 105 -9.11 11.47 -6.30
N LYS A 106 -8.01 11.12 -6.98
CA LYS A 106 -6.72 11.81 -6.85
C LYS A 106 -6.84 13.30 -7.21
N ALA A 107 -7.45 13.60 -8.36
CA ALA A 107 -7.64 14.98 -8.80
C ALA A 107 -8.50 15.80 -7.82
N ALA A 108 -9.62 15.25 -7.35
CA ALA A 108 -10.51 15.94 -6.42
C ALA A 108 -9.85 16.24 -5.06
N VAL A 109 -9.08 15.30 -4.53
CA VAL A 109 -8.37 15.50 -3.26
C VAL A 109 -7.23 16.51 -3.42
N LYS A 110 -6.45 16.44 -4.51
CA LYS A 110 -5.40 17.42 -4.80
C LYS A 110 -5.96 18.84 -4.97
N GLU A 111 -7.07 19.01 -5.70
CA GLU A 111 -7.74 20.31 -5.85
C GLU A 111 -8.24 20.85 -4.51
N SER A 112 -8.84 19.99 -3.67
CA SER A 112 -9.33 20.41 -2.35
C SER A 112 -8.21 20.85 -1.42
N LEU A 113 -7.02 20.26 -1.51
CA LEU A 113 -5.87 20.62 -0.67
C LEU A 113 -5.17 21.90 -1.14
N GLY A 114 -5.15 22.17 -2.45
CA GLY A 114 -4.62 23.43 -3.00
C GLY A 114 -5.52 24.66 -2.80
N LYS A 115 -6.76 24.45 -2.31
CA LYS A 115 -7.73 25.50 -1.95
C LYS A 115 -7.67 25.94 -0.48
N LEU A 116 -6.73 25.39 0.30
CA LEU A 116 -6.43 25.78 1.70
C LEU A 116 -5.27 26.77 1.75
#